data_AF-A0A6M5YUL3-F1
#
_entry.id   AF-A0A6M5YUL3-F1
#
_cell.length_a   1.000
_cell.length_b   1.000
_cell.length_c   1.000
_cell.angle_alpha   90.00
_cell.angle_beta   90.00
_cell.angle_gamma   90.00
#
_symmetry.space_group_name_H-M   'P 1'
#
loop_
_entity.id
_entity.type
_entity.pdbx_description
1 polymer ?
#
loop_
_entity_poly.entity_id
_entity_poly.type
_entity_poly.pdbx_seq_one_letter_code
_entity_poly.pdbx_strand_id
1 'polypeptide(L)'
;MAKESPSRPRWRTEWWPRTVATIWIIACLAIAVAAYLKPRGHTLFDIYVNGIRAWWAGEDLYGRQPDTNEFYRYSPAFAVVTGPLALLPPGAGNAAWKLSNAAVFALGLFVWCRRGAPWAPSADRTATVFLLALLHANGNLYNGQANLMLTGLVLLGLTAAARDRWWWAAGFLAAATLIKVFPLALALVFAVLFWRTFPARYLAALGAGLVAPLAAQRPDYAFGQLAEWGRHLASSTELNRDRLRSLDKLFEVLGAPIAPVAFAALAAGAGLAVLAVGVWDLRSGSPRVSSSSG
;
A
#
# COMPACT_ATOMS: atom_id res chain seq x y z
N MET A 1 -51.64 5.60 13.78
CA MET A 1 -51.21 6.14 12.48
C MET A 1 -49.83 6.77 12.65
N ALA A 2 -48.77 6.03 12.30
CA ALA A 2 -47.41 6.58 12.29
C ALA A 2 -47.25 7.48 11.05
N LYS A 3 -46.85 8.73 11.25
CA LYS A 3 -46.55 9.68 10.17
C LYS A 3 -45.32 9.15 9.41
N GLU A 4 -45.50 8.69 8.18
CA GLU A 4 -44.40 8.44 7.26
C GLU A 4 -43.62 9.74 7.08
N SER A 5 -42.35 9.73 7.47
CA SER A 5 -41.43 10.84 7.18
C SER A 5 -41.25 10.96 5.66
N PRO A 6 -41.38 12.15 5.06
CA PRO A 6 -41.25 12.30 3.62
C PRO A 6 -39.86 11.85 3.17
N SER A 7 -39.82 10.82 2.31
CA SER A 7 -38.60 10.36 1.67
C SER A 7 -37.91 11.53 0.95
N ARG A 8 -36.63 11.76 1.25
CA ARG A 8 -35.87 12.84 0.60
C ARG A 8 -35.84 12.60 -0.91
N PRO A 9 -36.00 13.62 -1.76
CA PRO A 9 -36.00 13.45 -3.21
C PRO A 9 -34.70 12.80 -3.70
N ARG A 10 -34.80 11.73 -4.51
CA ARG A 10 -33.66 10.94 -5.04
C ARG A 10 -32.57 11.79 -5.72
N TRP A 11 -32.91 12.94 -6.29
CA TRP A 11 -31.94 13.82 -6.95
C TRP A 11 -31.02 14.55 -5.95
N ARG A 12 -31.46 14.76 -4.70
CA ARG A 12 -30.63 15.33 -3.61
C ARG A 12 -29.64 14.31 -3.03
N THR A 13 -29.81 13.02 -3.29
CA THR A 13 -28.95 11.95 -2.72
C THR A 13 -27.88 11.43 -3.68
N GLU A 14 -27.86 11.85 -4.95
CA GLU A 14 -26.88 11.36 -5.93
C GLU A 14 -25.88 12.42 -6.41
N TRP A 15 -26.15 13.71 -6.20
CA TRP A 15 -25.22 14.75 -6.65
C TRP A 15 -23.87 14.66 -5.93
N TRP A 16 -23.86 14.38 -4.62
CA TRP A 16 -22.62 14.36 -3.85
C TRP A 16 -21.64 13.25 -4.27
N PRO A 17 -22.05 11.97 -4.36
CA PRO A 17 -21.17 10.93 -4.89
C PRO A 17 -20.69 11.21 -6.31
N ARG A 18 -21.56 11.76 -7.17
CA ARG A 18 -21.19 12.13 -8.56
C ARG A 18 -20.17 13.26 -8.57
N THR A 19 -20.36 14.31 -7.77
CA THR A 19 -19.42 15.42 -7.65
C THR A 19 -18.05 14.93 -7.20
N VAL A 20 -17.97 14.11 -6.16
CA VAL A 20 -16.69 13.57 -5.68
C VAL A 20 -16.03 12.66 -6.72
N ALA A 21 -16.81 11.80 -7.39
CA ALA A 21 -16.27 10.95 -8.46
C ALA A 21 -15.70 11.79 -9.61
N THR A 22 -16.40 12.85 -10.03
CA THR A 22 -15.92 13.79 -11.04
C THR A 22 -14.63 14.47 -10.61
N ILE A 23 -14.52 14.94 -9.36
CA ILE A 23 -13.30 15.54 -8.82
C ILE A 23 -12.13 14.55 -8.89
N TRP A 24 -12.34 13.30 -8.48
CA TRP A 24 -11.33 12.25 -8.55
C TRP A 24 -10.89 11.95 -9.99
N ILE A 25 -11.84 11.84 -10.92
CA ILE A 25 -11.55 11.60 -12.35
C ILE A 25 -10.71 12.75 -12.91
N ILE A 26 -11.10 14.00 -12.65
CA ILE A 26 -10.36 15.19 -13.10
C ILE A 26 -8.96 15.20 -12.49
N ALA A 27 -8.81 14.93 -11.20
CA ALA A 27 -7.52 14.89 -10.53
C ALA A 27 -6.60 13.81 -11.14
N CYS A 28 -7.11 12.58 -11.31
CA CYS A 28 -6.36 11.48 -11.92
C CYS A 28 -5.98 11.80 -13.37
N LEU A 29 -6.89 12.37 -14.16
CA LEU A 29 -6.63 12.76 -15.54
C LEU A 29 -5.58 13.87 -15.62
N ALA A 30 -5.70 14.91 -14.80
CA ALA A 30 -4.73 16.00 -14.76
C ALA A 30 -3.33 15.49 -14.40
N ILE A 31 -3.23 14.59 -13.42
CA ILE A 31 -1.96 13.97 -13.03
C ILE A 31 -1.39 13.07 -14.13
N ALA A 32 -2.24 12.29 -14.80
CA ALA A 32 -1.82 11.43 -15.91
C ALA A 32 -1.33 12.26 -17.12
N VAL A 33 -2.05 13.31 -17.49
CA VAL A 33 -1.66 14.25 -18.55
C VAL A 33 -0.35 14.95 -18.18
N ALA A 34 -0.22 15.44 -16.95
CA ALA A 34 1.02 16.05 -16.47
C ALA A 34 2.20 15.08 -16.53
N ALA A 35 1.99 13.82 -16.11
CA ALA A 35 3.01 12.77 -16.16
C ALA A 35 3.38 12.39 -17.61
N TYR A 36 2.41 12.42 -18.54
CA TYR A 36 2.66 12.15 -19.94
C TYR A 36 3.48 13.26 -20.62
N LEU A 37 3.10 14.52 -20.39
CA LEU A 37 3.73 15.69 -21.01
C LEU A 37 5.09 16.06 -20.38
N LYS A 38 5.26 15.79 -19.09
CA LYS A 38 6.50 16.07 -18.33
C LYS A 38 7.01 14.79 -17.66
N PRO A 39 7.46 13.79 -18.44
CA PRO A 39 7.75 12.45 -17.93
C PRO A 39 8.81 12.40 -16.83
N ARG A 40 9.79 13.32 -16.86
CA ARG A 40 10.87 13.43 -15.85
C ARG A 40 10.62 14.52 -14.81
N GLY A 41 9.46 15.20 -14.86
CA GLY A 41 9.12 16.26 -13.91
C GLY A 41 8.53 15.68 -12.63
N HIS A 42 9.19 15.93 -11.49
CA HIS A 42 8.72 15.55 -10.14
C HIS A 42 8.11 14.14 -10.09
N THR A 43 8.89 13.13 -10.50
CA THR A 43 8.45 11.73 -10.52
C THR A 43 9.45 10.82 -9.84
N LEU A 44 8.95 9.75 -9.23
CA LEU A 44 9.74 8.62 -8.80
C LEU A 44 9.61 7.44 -9.76
N PHE A 45 8.82 7.58 -10.83
CA PHE A 45 8.66 6.52 -11.83
C PHE A 45 10.00 6.02 -12.37
N ASP A 46 10.97 6.92 -12.53
CA ASP A 46 12.31 6.61 -13.02
C ASP A 46 13.03 5.58 -12.15
N ILE A 47 12.83 5.60 -10.83
CA ILE A 47 13.42 4.60 -9.91
C ILE A 47 12.93 3.20 -10.26
N TYR A 48 11.63 3.06 -10.55
CA TYR A 48 11.01 1.79 -10.88
C TYR A 48 11.41 1.32 -12.27
N VAL A 49 11.34 2.19 -13.28
CA VAL A 49 11.67 1.80 -14.67
C VAL A 49 13.14 1.42 -14.81
N ASN A 50 14.04 2.09 -14.10
CA ASN A 50 15.46 1.73 -14.06
C ASN A 50 15.68 0.39 -13.37
N GLY A 51 15.02 0.13 -12.23
CA GLY A 51 15.09 -1.18 -11.57
C GLY A 51 14.50 -2.31 -12.42
N ILE A 52 13.41 -2.05 -13.14
CA ILE A 52 12.82 -2.99 -14.10
C ILE A 52 13.82 -3.30 -15.22
N ARG A 53 14.44 -2.28 -15.82
CA ARG A 53 15.42 -2.46 -16.90
C ARG A 53 16.66 -3.21 -16.42
N ALA A 54 17.19 -2.87 -15.25
CA ALA A 54 18.32 -3.58 -14.64
C ALA A 54 18.00 -5.07 -14.44
N TRP A 55 16.80 -5.39 -13.96
CA TRP A 55 16.33 -6.77 -13.82
C TRP A 55 16.36 -7.54 -15.14
N TRP A 56 15.77 -6.97 -16.19
CA TRP A 56 15.71 -7.64 -17.49
C TRP A 56 17.07 -7.67 -18.21
N ALA A 57 17.99 -6.78 -17.87
CA ALA A 57 19.37 -6.77 -18.36
C ALA A 57 20.31 -7.72 -17.57
N GLY A 58 19.89 -8.25 -16.42
CA GLY A 58 20.78 -9.03 -15.55
C GLY A 58 21.80 -8.19 -14.77
N GLU A 59 21.51 -6.90 -14.59
CA GLU A 59 22.34 -5.94 -13.86
C GLU A 59 21.94 -5.87 -12.38
N ASP A 60 22.72 -5.18 -11.54
CA ASP A 60 22.39 -5.00 -10.13
C ASP A 60 21.16 -4.09 -9.94
N LEU A 61 20.10 -4.59 -9.30
CA LEU A 61 18.90 -3.79 -9.00
C LEU A 61 19.15 -2.73 -7.94
N TYR A 62 19.98 -3.06 -6.95
CA TYR A 62 20.07 -2.33 -5.68
C TYR A 62 21.26 -1.36 -5.64
N GLY A 63 22.02 -1.28 -6.74
CA GLY A 63 23.02 -0.27 -6.98
C GLY A 63 22.41 1.14 -7.04
N ARG A 64 23.26 2.15 -6.79
CA ARG A 64 22.88 3.57 -6.91
C ARG A 64 22.64 3.90 -8.37
N GLN A 65 21.44 4.39 -8.69
CA GLN A 65 21.07 4.70 -10.06
C GLN A 65 21.70 6.04 -10.50
N PRO A 66 22.42 6.09 -11.64
CA PRO A 66 23.11 7.31 -12.09
C PRO A 66 22.17 8.50 -12.34
N ASP A 67 21.02 8.26 -12.97
CA ASP A 67 20.12 9.32 -13.42
C ASP A 67 19.33 9.98 -12.28
N THR A 68 18.96 9.21 -11.26
CA THR A 68 18.11 9.67 -10.15
C THR A 68 18.91 9.92 -8.88
N ASN A 69 20.14 9.39 -8.79
CA ASN A 69 20.93 9.31 -7.56
C ASN A 69 20.18 8.64 -6.39
N GLU A 70 19.24 7.76 -6.73
CA GLU A 70 18.39 7.00 -5.80
C GLU A 70 18.69 5.50 -5.88
N PHE A 71 18.12 4.75 -4.94
CA PHE A 71 18.19 3.29 -4.90
C PHE A 71 16.81 2.69 -5.19
N TYR A 72 16.79 1.58 -5.92
CA TYR A 72 15.62 0.70 -5.93
C TYR A 72 15.49 0.01 -4.56
N ARG A 73 14.28 -0.07 -4.02
CA ARG A 73 14.04 -0.56 -2.63
C ARG A 73 13.00 -1.68 -2.54
N TYR A 74 12.42 -2.05 -3.67
CA TYR A 74 11.30 -2.96 -3.75
C TYR A 74 11.83 -4.38 -4.00
N SER A 75 10.99 -5.41 -3.82
CA SER A 75 11.42 -6.79 -4.09
C SER A 75 11.66 -7.03 -5.59
N PRO A 76 12.46 -8.04 -5.98
CA PRO A 76 12.59 -8.43 -7.38
C PRO A 76 11.26 -8.84 -8.02
N ALA A 77 10.35 -9.43 -7.23
CA ALA A 77 8.99 -9.77 -7.68
C ALA A 77 8.23 -8.55 -8.17
N PHE A 78 8.46 -7.40 -7.52
CA PHE A 78 7.83 -6.16 -7.93
C PHE A 78 8.37 -5.66 -9.27
N ALA A 79 9.69 -5.77 -9.51
CA ALA A 79 10.30 -5.46 -10.81
C ALA A 79 9.72 -6.33 -11.94
N VAL A 80 9.53 -7.63 -11.68
CA VAL A 80 8.93 -8.56 -12.64
C VAL A 80 7.50 -8.17 -12.99
N VAL A 81 6.63 -8.00 -11.99
CA VAL A 81 5.20 -7.68 -12.19
C VAL A 81 5.00 -6.32 -12.86
N THR A 82 5.85 -5.35 -12.55
CA THR A 82 5.81 -4.02 -13.19
C THR A 82 6.55 -3.95 -14.52
N GLY A 83 7.20 -5.04 -14.93
CA GLY A 83 7.94 -5.20 -16.19
C GLY A 83 7.28 -4.57 -17.42
N PRO A 84 5.99 -4.83 -17.70
CA PRO A 84 5.29 -4.27 -18.86
C PRO A 84 5.32 -2.73 -18.94
N LEU A 85 5.42 -2.02 -17.82
CA LEU A 85 5.49 -0.56 -17.80
C LEU A 85 6.77 -0.02 -18.45
N ALA A 86 7.87 -0.80 -18.45
CA ALA A 86 9.12 -0.40 -19.08
C ALA A 86 9.10 -0.50 -20.61
N LEU A 87 8.10 -1.19 -21.18
CA LEU A 87 7.88 -1.27 -22.63
C LEU A 87 7.21 -0.01 -23.18
N LEU A 88 6.59 0.80 -22.31
CA LEU A 88 5.91 2.02 -22.70
C LEU A 88 6.91 3.18 -22.86
N PRO A 89 6.64 4.15 -23.75
CA PRO A 89 7.37 5.42 -23.77
C PRO A 89 7.32 6.09 -22.39
N PRO A 90 8.36 6.85 -21.97
CA PRO A 90 8.48 7.35 -20.60
C PRO A 90 7.23 8.06 -20.05
N GLY A 91 6.59 8.91 -20.86
CA GLY A 91 5.35 9.60 -20.47
C GLY A 91 4.17 8.66 -20.27
N ALA A 92 3.99 7.69 -21.18
CA ALA A 92 2.94 6.69 -21.08
C ALA A 92 3.16 5.74 -19.89
N GLY A 93 4.40 5.29 -19.66
CA GLY A 93 4.76 4.46 -18.51
C GLY A 93 4.50 5.17 -17.18
N ASN A 94 4.92 6.44 -17.06
CA ASN A 94 4.70 7.24 -15.86
C ASN A 94 3.21 7.49 -15.59
N ALA A 95 2.44 7.86 -16.62
CA ALA A 95 0.99 8.03 -16.51
C ALA A 95 0.30 6.72 -16.12
N ALA A 96 0.62 5.60 -16.78
CA ALA A 96 0.07 4.28 -16.48
C ALA A 96 0.39 3.83 -15.06
N TRP A 97 1.61 4.08 -14.58
CA TRP A 97 2.02 3.79 -13.20
C TRP A 97 1.19 4.56 -12.17
N LYS A 98 1.03 5.88 -12.35
CA LYS A 98 0.24 6.72 -11.44
C LYS A 98 -1.24 6.35 -11.44
N LEU A 99 -1.81 6.05 -12.62
CA LEU A 99 -3.19 5.59 -12.76
C LEU A 99 -3.41 4.21 -12.11
N SER A 100 -2.45 3.29 -12.24
CA SER A 100 -2.51 1.98 -11.58
C SER A 100 -2.52 2.12 -10.05
N ASN A 101 -1.69 3.01 -9.50
CA ASN A 101 -1.70 3.33 -8.07
C ASN A 101 -3.05 3.90 -7.62
N ALA A 102 -3.59 4.87 -8.37
CA ALA A 102 -4.90 5.45 -8.09
C ALA A 102 -6.02 4.40 -8.13
N ALA A 103 -6.00 3.52 -9.13
CA ALA A 103 -7.02 2.50 -9.33
C ALA A 103 -7.04 1.48 -8.19
N VAL A 104 -5.88 0.93 -7.79
CA VAL A 104 -5.81 -0.03 -6.68
C VAL A 104 -6.22 0.62 -5.36
N PHE A 105 -5.82 1.87 -5.12
CA PHE A 105 -6.24 2.62 -3.94
C PHE A 105 -7.75 2.86 -3.92
N ALA A 106 -8.32 3.37 -5.01
CA ALA A 106 -9.75 3.63 -5.13
C ALA A 106 -10.56 2.34 -4.96
N LEU A 107 -10.12 1.23 -5.57
CA LEU A 107 -10.76 -0.07 -5.38
C LEU A 107 -10.74 -0.51 -3.91
N GLY A 108 -9.58 -0.46 -3.26
CA GLY A 108 -9.44 -0.85 -1.85
C GLY A 108 -10.27 0.01 -0.91
N LEU A 109 -10.25 1.33 -1.11
CA LEU A 109 -11.03 2.28 -0.33
C LEU A 109 -12.53 2.08 -0.53
N PHE A 110 -12.97 1.88 -1.77
CA PHE A 110 -14.37 1.59 -2.08
C PHE A 110 -14.84 0.29 -1.43
N VAL A 111 -14.09 -0.80 -1.62
CA VAL A 111 -14.43 -2.11 -1.05
C VAL A 111 -14.48 -2.03 0.48
N TRP A 112 -13.53 -1.34 1.10
CA TRP A 112 -13.52 -1.13 2.54
C TRP A 112 -14.72 -0.31 3.02
N CYS A 113 -15.01 0.84 2.41
CA CYS A 113 -16.20 1.65 2.76
C CYS A 113 -17.52 0.89 2.63
N ARG A 114 -17.59 -0.06 1.68
CA ARG A 114 -18.80 -0.84 1.41
C ARG A 114 -18.93 -2.10 2.29
N ARG A 115 -17.82 -2.67 2.74
CA ARG A 115 -17.82 -4.03 3.30
C ARG A 115 -16.92 -4.26 4.51
N GLY A 116 -16.02 -3.32 4.83
CA GLY A 116 -15.02 -3.46 5.89
C GLY A 116 -15.10 -2.37 6.97
N ALA A 117 -15.73 -1.24 6.69
CA ALA A 117 -15.87 -0.15 7.65
C ALA A 117 -16.89 -0.50 8.75
N PRO A 118 -16.69 -0.04 10.00
CA PRO A 118 -17.56 -0.37 11.15
C PRO A 118 -18.89 0.41 11.16
N TRP A 119 -19.35 0.90 10.01
CA TRP A 119 -20.59 1.66 9.87
C TRP A 119 -21.40 1.19 8.66
N ALA A 120 -22.71 1.43 8.70
CA ALA A 120 -23.60 1.10 7.61
C ALA A 120 -23.15 1.75 6.28
N PRO A 121 -23.10 1.00 5.17
CA PRO A 121 -22.66 1.51 3.89
C PRO A 121 -23.58 2.64 3.38
N SER A 122 -22.98 3.77 3.00
CA SER A 122 -23.69 4.92 2.44
C SER A 122 -22.89 5.52 1.30
N ALA A 123 -23.56 5.87 0.20
CA ALA A 123 -22.92 6.52 -0.95
C ALA A 123 -22.33 7.87 -0.54
N ASP A 124 -23.06 8.67 0.23
CA ASP A 124 -22.58 9.97 0.72
C ASP A 124 -21.39 9.84 1.66
N ARG A 125 -21.42 8.88 2.59
CA ARG A 125 -20.27 8.62 3.48
C ARG A 125 -19.06 8.16 2.68
N THR A 126 -19.27 7.26 1.71
CA THR A 126 -18.19 6.79 0.82
C THR A 126 -17.60 7.97 0.06
N ALA A 127 -18.43 8.82 -0.53
CA ALA A 127 -18.01 10.03 -1.23
C ALA A 127 -17.22 10.98 -0.31
N THR A 128 -17.69 11.22 0.91
CA THR A 128 -16.96 12.05 1.88
C THR A 128 -15.59 11.46 2.24
N VAL A 129 -15.51 10.14 2.47
CA VAL A 129 -14.23 9.46 2.72
C VAL A 129 -13.30 9.58 1.51
N PHE A 130 -13.81 9.42 0.29
CA PHE A 130 -13.03 9.61 -0.94
C PHE A 130 -12.52 11.05 -1.08
N LEU A 131 -13.33 12.06 -0.78
CA LEU A 131 -12.89 13.45 -0.83
C LEU A 131 -11.78 13.73 0.18
N LEU A 132 -11.92 13.25 1.42
CA LEU A 132 -10.89 13.41 2.44
C LEU A 132 -9.61 12.65 2.07
N ALA A 133 -9.76 11.44 1.51
CA ALA A 133 -8.64 10.63 1.05
C ALA A 133 -7.85 11.31 -0.09
N LEU A 134 -8.52 12.11 -0.94
CA LEU A 134 -7.86 12.83 -2.03
C LEU A 134 -6.83 13.85 -1.52
N LEU A 135 -7.12 14.51 -0.39
CA LEU A 135 -6.19 15.47 0.23
C LEU A 135 -4.85 14.82 0.57
N HIS A 136 -4.89 13.58 1.06
CA HIS A 136 -3.69 12.81 1.38
C HIS A 136 -3.08 12.11 0.15
N ALA A 137 -3.92 11.67 -0.79
CA ALA A 137 -3.47 10.97 -1.99
C ALA A 137 -2.72 11.88 -2.97
N ASN A 138 -3.06 13.17 -3.03
CA ASN A 138 -2.55 14.09 -4.05
C ASN A 138 -1.02 14.11 -4.15
N GLY A 139 -0.30 14.20 -3.03
CA GLY A 139 1.16 14.21 -3.02
C GLY A 139 1.77 12.90 -3.56
N ASN A 140 1.18 11.76 -3.21
CA ASN A 140 1.62 10.44 -3.67
C ASN A 140 1.29 10.19 -5.15
N LEU A 141 0.13 10.65 -5.62
CA LEU A 141 -0.23 10.60 -7.04
C LEU A 141 0.69 11.50 -7.87
N TYR A 142 0.96 12.71 -7.38
CA TYR A 142 1.79 13.68 -8.08
C TYR A 142 3.22 13.16 -8.25
N ASN A 143 3.85 12.61 -7.20
CA ASN A 143 5.22 12.09 -7.29
C ASN A 143 5.32 10.63 -7.78
N GLY A 144 4.24 9.86 -7.80
CA GLY A 144 4.25 8.46 -8.22
C GLY A 144 4.83 7.48 -7.18
N GLN A 145 4.70 7.75 -5.88
CA GLN A 145 5.02 6.78 -4.83
C GLN A 145 4.04 5.61 -4.81
N ALA A 146 4.55 4.39 -4.59
CA ALA A 146 3.75 3.17 -4.48
C ALA A 146 2.83 3.08 -3.24
N ASN A 147 2.81 4.11 -2.37
CA ASN A 147 2.10 4.07 -1.09
C ASN A 147 0.59 3.93 -1.27
N LEU A 148 0.01 4.49 -2.33
CA LEU A 148 -1.43 4.38 -2.57
C LEU A 148 -1.83 2.96 -2.97
N MET A 149 -1.06 2.33 -3.86
CA MET A 149 -1.23 0.91 -4.16
C MET A 149 -1.08 0.05 -2.90
N LEU A 150 -0.07 0.33 -2.08
CA LEU A 150 0.14 -0.34 -0.80
C LEU A 150 -1.09 -0.24 0.11
N THR A 151 -1.61 0.98 0.31
CA THR A 151 -2.78 1.23 1.15
C THR A 151 -4.03 0.55 0.59
N GLY A 152 -4.24 0.59 -0.73
CA GLY A 152 -5.35 -0.10 -1.38
C GLY A 152 -5.31 -1.61 -1.13
N LEU A 153 -4.14 -2.24 -1.29
CA LEU A 153 -3.94 -3.67 -1.00
C LEU A 153 -4.16 -3.99 0.48
N VAL A 154 -3.66 -3.17 1.39
CA VAL A 154 -3.91 -3.34 2.83
C VAL A 154 -5.41 -3.27 3.14
N LEU A 155 -6.13 -2.28 2.61
CA LEU A 155 -7.59 -2.15 2.80
C LEU A 155 -8.36 -3.35 2.23
N LEU A 156 -7.95 -3.87 1.07
CA LEU A 156 -8.51 -5.10 0.51
C LEU A 156 -8.23 -6.31 1.41
N GLY A 157 -7.00 -6.42 1.93
CA GLY A 157 -6.58 -7.50 2.83
C GLY A 157 -7.36 -7.49 4.15
N LEU A 158 -7.49 -6.32 4.78
CA LEU A 158 -8.27 -6.10 6.00
C LEU A 158 -9.76 -6.43 5.76
N THR A 159 -10.34 -5.96 4.66
CA THR A 159 -11.74 -6.22 4.34
C THR A 159 -11.99 -7.70 4.03
N ALA A 160 -11.05 -8.38 3.39
CA ALA A 160 -11.12 -9.81 3.16
C ALA A 160 -11.05 -10.60 4.48
N ALA A 161 -10.15 -10.22 5.39
CA ALA A 161 -10.04 -10.83 6.72
C ALA A 161 -11.32 -10.64 7.55
N ALA A 162 -11.89 -9.43 7.55
CA ALA A 162 -13.16 -9.12 8.22
C ALA A 162 -14.35 -9.96 7.70
N ARG A 163 -14.20 -10.59 6.53
CA ARG A 163 -15.20 -11.45 5.89
C ARG A 163 -14.78 -12.91 5.83
N ASP A 164 -13.79 -13.32 6.62
CA ASP A 164 -13.24 -14.68 6.69
C ASP A 164 -12.71 -15.21 5.33
N ARG A 165 -12.37 -14.32 4.39
CA ARG A 165 -11.78 -14.64 3.08
C ARG A 165 -10.25 -14.70 3.18
N TRP A 166 -9.75 -15.63 3.99
CA TRP A 166 -8.35 -15.69 4.42
C TRP A 166 -7.31 -15.81 3.31
N TRP A 167 -7.61 -16.49 2.20
CA TRP A 167 -6.70 -16.55 1.04
C TRP A 167 -6.52 -15.19 0.37
N TRP A 168 -7.62 -14.42 0.24
CA TRP A 168 -7.57 -13.07 -0.30
C TRP A 168 -6.86 -12.12 0.66
N ALA A 169 -7.15 -12.23 1.96
CA ALA A 169 -6.46 -11.45 2.99
C ALA A 169 -4.93 -11.66 2.93
N ALA A 170 -4.51 -12.93 2.92
CA ALA A 170 -3.11 -13.32 2.81
C ALA A 170 -2.47 -12.82 1.51
N GLY A 171 -3.14 -13.02 0.36
CA GLY A 171 -2.63 -12.60 -0.94
C GLY A 171 -2.41 -11.09 -1.06
N PHE A 172 -3.39 -10.28 -0.63
CA PHE A 172 -3.26 -8.83 -0.67
C PHE A 172 -2.17 -8.30 0.29
N LEU A 173 -2.07 -8.84 1.51
CA LEU A 173 -1.02 -8.44 2.46
C LEU A 173 0.37 -8.91 2.01
N ALA A 174 0.48 -10.09 1.39
CA ALA A 174 1.73 -10.56 0.82
C ALA A 174 2.16 -9.68 -0.36
N ALA A 175 1.25 -9.35 -1.28
CA ALA A 175 1.52 -8.42 -2.38
C ALA A 175 1.97 -7.05 -1.86
N ALA A 176 1.30 -6.52 -0.84
CA ALA A 176 1.70 -5.27 -0.20
C ALA A 176 3.12 -5.36 0.39
N THR A 177 3.44 -6.47 1.07
CA THR A 177 4.77 -6.73 1.67
C THR A 177 5.87 -6.82 0.61
N LEU A 178 5.59 -7.43 -0.54
CA LEU A 178 6.54 -7.56 -1.66
C LEU A 178 6.79 -6.23 -2.36
N ILE A 179 5.83 -5.31 -2.35
CA ILE A 179 6.05 -3.94 -2.81
C ILE A 179 6.95 -3.23 -1.79
N LYS A 180 6.52 -3.11 -0.54
CA LYS A 180 7.33 -2.53 0.54
C LYS A 180 7.22 -3.41 1.78
N VAL A 181 8.30 -3.58 2.53
CA VAL A 181 8.33 -4.47 3.69
C VAL A 181 7.40 -4.05 4.84
N PHE A 182 6.96 -2.78 4.92
CA PHE A 182 6.22 -2.25 6.07
C PHE A 182 4.93 -3.00 6.46
N PRO A 183 4.06 -3.47 5.52
CA PRO A 183 2.87 -4.25 5.85
C PRO A 183 3.18 -5.63 6.48
N LEU A 184 4.44 -6.09 6.47
CA LEU A 184 4.85 -7.28 7.21
C LEU A 184 4.49 -7.15 8.70
N ALA A 185 4.66 -5.97 9.30
CA ALA A 185 4.31 -5.75 10.70
C ALA A 185 2.82 -6.03 10.98
N LEU A 186 1.93 -5.56 10.09
CA LEU A 186 0.50 -5.85 10.18
C LEU A 186 0.20 -7.34 9.95
N ALA A 187 0.89 -7.97 8.99
CA ALA A 187 0.75 -9.40 8.74
C ALA A 187 1.20 -10.24 9.94
N LEU A 188 2.24 -9.83 10.68
CA LEU A 188 2.68 -10.50 11.91
C LEU A 188 1.63 -10.38 13.03
N VAL A 189 1.00 -9.21 13.19
CA VAL A 189 -0.13 -9.05 14.13
C VAL A 189 -1.27 -10.02 13.76
N PHE A 190 -1.63 -10.10 12.48
CA PHE A 190 -2.64 -11.05 12.00
C PHE A 190 -2.22 -12.51 12.18
N ALA A 191 -0.94 -12.83 12.01
CA ALA A 191 -0.43 -14.17 12.21
C ALA A 191 -0.60 -14.63 13.67
N VAL A 192 -0.53 -13.73 14.64
CA VAL A 192 -0.78 -14.04 16.06
C VAL A 192 -2.29 -14.10 16.34
N LEU A 193 -3.04 -13.06 15.95
CA LEU A 193 -4.48 -12.97 16.24
C LEU A 193 -5.29 -14.08 15.56
N PHE A 194 -4.86 -14.50 14.37
CA PHE A 194 -5.56 -15.47 13.52
C PHE A 194 -4.66 -16.66 13.16
N TRP A 195 -3.93 -17.18 14.15
CA TRP A 195 -2.86 -18.17 13.96
C TRP A 195 -3.26 -19.46 13.22
N ARG A 196 -4.53 -19.87 13.31
CA ARG A 196 -5.03 -21.09 12.63
C ARG A 196 -5.37 -20.86 11.16
N THR A 197 -5.64 -19.63 10.75
CA THR A 197 -6.17 -19.33 9.41
C THR A 197 -5.23 -18.49 8.56
N PHE A 198 -4.46 -17.58 9.14
CA PHE A 198 -3.69 -16.62 8.36
C PHE A 198 -2.26 -17.08 8.01
N PRO A 199 -1.41 -17.57 8.94
CA PRO A 199 0.03 -17.71 8.72
C PRO A 199 0.41 -18.56 7.50
N ALA A 200 -0.14 -19.79 7.39
CA ALA A 200 0.21 -20.69 6.30
C ALA A 200 -0.15 -20.13 4.92
N ARG A 201 -1.28 -19.42 4.82
CA ARG A 201 -1.75 -18.79 3.58
C ARG A 201 -0.88 -17.60 3.21
N TYR A 202 -0.52 -16.79 4.20
CA TYR A 202 0.38 -15.65 4.01
C TYR A 202 1.77 -16.09 3.59
N LEU A 203 2.35 -17.09 4.27
CA LEU A 203 3.64 -17.67 3.91
C LEU A 203 3.63 -18.30 2.51
N ALA A 204 2.55 -19.01 2.15
CA ALA A 204 2.40 -19.54 0.79
C ALA A 204 2.35 -18.42 -0.27
N ALA A 205 1.57 -17.37 -0.04
CA ALA A 205 1.46 -16.25 -0.98
C ALA A 205 2.76 -15.43 -1.08
N LEU A 206 3.40 -15.15 0.06
CA LEU A 206 4.68 -14.44 0.12
C LEU A 206 5.78 -15.27 -0.54
N GLY A 207 5.87 -16.56 -0.21
CA GLY A 207 6.83 -17.50 -0.80
C GLY A 207 6.65 -17.63 -2.31
N ALA A 208 5.42 -17.75 -2.80
CA ALA A 208 5.13 -17.76 -4.23
C ALA A 208 5.63 -16.47 -4.91
N GLY A 209 5.41 -15.30 -4.29
CA GLY A 209 5.93 -14.04 -4.79
C GLY A 209 7.45 -13.94 -4.77
N LEU A 210 8.13 -14.47 -3.76
CA LEU A 210 9.60 -14.51 -3.68
C LEU A 210 10.22 -15.50 -4.69
N VAL A 211 9.51 -16.58 -5.02
CA VAL A 211 9.95 -17.61 -5.97
C VAL A 211 9.65 -17.21 -7.42
N ALA A 212 8.58 -16.45 -7.68
CA ALA A 212 8.19 -16.05 -9.03
C ALA A 212 9.31 -15.42 -9.89
N PRO A 213 10.22 -14.58 -9.35
CA PRO A 213 11.35 -14.06 -10.11
C PRO A 213 12.28 -15.13 -10.69
N LEU A 214 12.40 -16.30 -10.04
CA LEU A 214 13.22 -17.42 -10.53
C LEU A 214 12.70 -18.00 -11.85
N ALA A 215 11.42 -17.82 -12.15
CA ALA A 215 10.83 -18.22 -13.43
C ALA A 215 11.00 -17.15 -14.52
N ALA A 216 11.32 -15.91 -14.15
CA ALA A 216 11.42 -14.77 -15.05
C ALA A 216 12.86 -14.47 -15.51
N GLN A 217 13.87 -15.01 -14.82
CA GLN A 217 15.28 -14.77 -15.08
C GLN A 217 16.13 -15.98 -14.69
N ARG A 218 17.43 -15.94 -15.00
CA ARG A 218 18.39 -16.95 -14.58
C ARG A 218 18.35 -17.14 -13.04
N PRO A 219 18.22 -18.37 -12.53
CA PRO A 219 18.04 -18.61 -11.09
C PRO A 219 19.17 -18.06 -10.23
N ASP A 220 20.43 -18.19 -10.65
CA ASP A 220 21.61 -17.71 -9.92
C ASP A 220 21.59 -16.20 -9.72
N TYR A 221 21.29 -15.46 -10.80
CA TYR A 221 21.11 -14.01 -10.75
C TYR A 221 19.92 -13.62 -9.85
N ALA A 222 18.76 -14.26 -10.04
CA ALA A 222 17.55 -13.93 -9.31
C ALA A 222 17.70 -14.18 -7.80
N PHE A 223 18.36 -15.26 -7.39
CA PHE A 223 18.73 -15.51 -5.99
C PHE A 223 19.71 -14.46 -5.46
N GLY A 224 20.71 -14.08 -6.27
CA GLY A 224 21.64 -13.00 -5.93
C GLY A 224 20.92 -11.69 -5.61
N GLN A 225 19.95 -11.30 -6.44
CA GLN A 225 19.14 -10.10 -6.24
C GLN A 225 18.23 -10.19 -5.01
N LEU A 226 17.65 -11.36 -4.71
CA LEU A 226 16.90 -11.57 -3.47
C LEU A 226 17.77 -11.40 -2.22
N ALA A 227 19.01 -11.92 -2.24
CA ALA A 227 19.95 -11.75 -1.15
C ALA A 227 20.42 -10.30 -1.00
N GLU A 228 20.67 -9.61 -2.11
CA GLU A 228 21.00 -8.18 -2.14
C GLU A 228 19.85 -7.34 -1.58
N TRP A 229 18.59 -7.65 -1.93
CA TRP A 229 17.42 -6.99 -1.36
C TRP A 229 17.37 -7.10 0.16
N GLY A 230 17.63 -8.29 0.70
CA GLY A 230 17.69 -8.51 2.15
C GLY A 230 18.77 -7.66 2.82
N ARG A 231 19.97 -7.58 2.23
CA ARG A 231 21.05 -6.71 2.71
C ARG A 231 20.69 -5.23 2.62
N HIS A 232 20.11 -4.80 1.50
CA HIS A 232 19.66 -3.44 1.30
C HIS A 232 18.58 -3.01 2.30
N LEU A 233 17.64 -3.91 2.64
CA LEU A 233 16.64 -3.66 3.68
C LEU A 233 17.30 -3.46 5.05
N ALA A 234 18.29 -4.29 5.41
CA ALA A 234 19.00 -4.20 6.68
C ALA A 234 19.83 -2.91 6.80
N SER A 235 20.44 -2.44 5.71
CA SER A 235 21.24 -1.20 5.67
C SER A 235 20.40 0.05 5.36
N SER A 236 19.12 -0.09 5.01
CA SER A 236 18.28 1.00 4.50
C SER A 236 18.14 2.18 5.45
N THR A 237 18.09 1.92 6.77
CA THR A 237 18.02 2.95 7.82
C THR A 237 19.29 3.80 7.85
N GLU A 238 20.44 3.17 7.67
CA GLU A 238 21.73 3.88 7.64
C GLU A 238 21.88 4.67 6.33
N LEU A 239 21.61 4.02 5.18
CA LEU A 239 21.68 4.62 3.85
C LEU A 239 20.78 5.85 3.69
N ASN A 240 19.73 5.98 4.49
CA ASN A 240 18.74 7.05 4.40
C ASN A 240 18.64 7.91 5.65
N ARG A 241 19.55 7.77 6.63
CA ARG A 241 19.44 8.41 7.95
C ARG A 241 19.15 9.91 7.85
N ASP A 242 19.79 10.61 6.94
CA ASP A 242 19.67 12.07 6.78
C ASP A 242 18.37 12.52 6.10
N ARG A 243 17.74 11.60 5.36
CA ARG A 243 16.49 11.82 4.62
C ARG A 243 15.27 11.25 5.35
N LEU A 244 15.47 10.34 6.30
CA LEU A 244 14.40 9.77 7.09
C LEU A 244 13.73 10.86 7.91
N ARG A 245 12.41 10.91 7.81
CA ARG A 245 11.55 11.74 8.66
C ARG A 245 10.76 10.77 9.54
N SER A 246 11.46 10.21 10.51
CA SER A 246 10.93 9.25 11.48
C SER A 246 10.73 9.92 12.84
N LEU A 247 9.95 9.30 13.73
CA LEU A 247 9.59 9.92 15.01
C LEU A 247 10.81 10.18 15.90
N ASP A 248 11.86 9.36 15.84
CA ASP A 248 13.17 9.62 16.47
C ASP A 248 13.80 10.94 15.99
N LYS A 249 13.64 11.30 14.72
CA LYS A 249 14.11 12.59 14.20
C LYS A 249 13.32 13.78 14.73
N LEU A 250 12.04 13.60 15.08
CA LEU A 250 11.29 14.63 15.79
C LEU A 250 11.90 14.88 17.17
N PHE A 251 12.30 13.82 17.89
CA PHE A 251 12.99 13.95 19.16
C PHE A 251 14.35 14.65 19.04
N GLU A 252 15.09 14.42 17.95
CA GLU A 252 16.30 15.21 17.65
C GLU A 252 15.99 16.70 17.45
N VAL A 253 14.96 17.03 16.66
CA VAL A 253 14.54 18.43 16.41
C VAL A 253 14.08 19.12 17.71
N LEU A 254 13.46 18.38 18.61
CA LEU A 254 13.01 18.87 19.92
C LEU A 254 14.15 18.96 20.96
N GLY A 255 15.39 18.64 20.59
CA GLY A 255 16.55 18.70 21.49
C GLY A 255 16.62 17.56 22.51
N ALA A 256 15.88 16.47 22.29
CA ALA A 256 15.80 15.32 23.19
C ALA A 256 16.05 14.00 22.42
N PRO A 257 17.21 13.83 21.76
CA PRO A 257 17.48 12.69 20.88
C PRO A 257 17.31 11.36 21.63
N ILE A 258 16.61 10.40 21.02
CA ILE A 258 16.40 9.07 21.57
C ILE A 258 17.43 8.11 20.98
N ALA A 259 18.06 7.29 21.82
CA ALA A 259 18.95 6.24 21.36
C ALA A 259 18.21 5.23 20.44
N PRO A 260 18.83 4.73 19.35
CA PRO A 260 18.17 3.82 18.42
C PRO A 260 17.52 2.59 19.07
N VAL A 261 18.17 2.02 20.09
CA VAL A 261 17.64 0.88 20.87
C VAL A 261 16.38 1.26 21.64
N ALA A 262 16.34 2.44 22.26
CA ALA A 262 15.17 2.94 22.96
C ALA A 262 14.00 3.21 21.98
N PHE A 263 14.29 3.77 20.81
CA PHE A 263 13.27 3.95 19.77
C PHE A 263 12.73 2.61 19.25
N ALA A 264 13.60 1.62 19.03
CA ALA A 264 13.19 0.27 18.64
C ALA A 264 12.32 -0.40 19.71
N ALA A 265 12.68 -0.26 20.99
CA ALA A 265 11.88 -0.76 22.12
C ALA A 265 10.49 -0.09 22.19
N LEU A 266 10.41 1.23 21.98
CA LEU A 266 9.13 1.95 21.91
C LEU A 266 8.27 1.46 20.75
N ALA A 267 8.86 1.28 19.56
CA ALA A 267 8.14 0.76 18.39
C ALA A 267 7.62 -0.67 18.62
N ALA A 268 8.46 -1.54 19.20
CA ALA A 268 8.05 -2.90 19.58
C ALA A 268 6.94 -2.88 20.64
N GLY A 269 7.06 -2.03 21.65
CA GLY A 269 6.03 -1.83 22.68
C GLY A 269 4.69 -1.37 22.11
N ALA A 270 4.70 -0.44 21.15
CA ALA A 270 3.50 -0.02 20.44
C ALA A 270 2.84 -1.18 19.66
N GLY A 271 3.64 -2.01 18.99
CA GLY A 271 3.16 -3.21 18.31
C GLY A 271 2.53 -4.23 19.29
N LEU A 272 3.17 -4.47 20.43
CA LEU A 272 2.64 -5.34 21.49
C LEU A 272 1.36 -4.78 22.11
N ALA A 273 1.23 -3.47 22.27
CA ALA A 273 0.01 -2.84 22.76
C ALA A 273 -1.16 -3.04 21.79
N VAL A 274 -0.95 -2.85 20.49
CA VAL A 274 -1.96 -3.15 19.45
C VAL A 274 -2.37 -4.61 19.51
N LEU A 275 -1.41 -5.52 19.65
CA LEU A 275 -1.67 -6.96 19.78
C LEU A 275 -2.50 -7.27 21.04
N ALA A 276 -2.14 -6.68 22.18
CA ALA A 276 -2.84 -6.89 23.45
C ALA A 276 -4.31 -6.43 23.36
N VAL A 277 -4.56 -5.27 22.75
CA VAL A 277 -5.93 -4.78 22.48
C VAL A 277 -6.69 -5.74 21.56
N GLY A 278 -6.04 -6.25 20.51
CA GLY A 278 -6.66 -7.23 19.60
C GLY A 278 -7.00 -8.56 20.29
N VAL A 279 -6.12 -9.07 21.15
CA VAL A 279 -6.37 -10.29 21.95
C VAL A 279 -7.49 -10.06 22.95
N TRP A 280 -7.53 -8.90 23.61
CA TRP A 280 -8.60 -8.52 24.51
C TRP A 280 -9.94 -8.56 23.76
N ASP A 281 -10.07 -7.84 22.65
CA ASP A 281 -11.33 -7.74 21.90
C ASP A 281 -11.83 -9.10 21.41
N LEU A 282 -10.94 -9.96 20.89
CA LEU A 282 -11.28 -11.33 20.49
C LEU A 282 -11.79 -12.20 21.65
N ARG A 283 -11.27 -11.99 22.87
CA ARG A 283 -11.68 -12.74 24.07
C ARG A 283 -12.93 -12.19 24.71
N SER A 284 -13.14 -10.88 24.66
CA SER A 284 -14.32 -10.21 25.24
C SER A 284 -15.61 -10.50 24.47
N GLY A 285 -15.53 -11.13 23.29
CA GLY A 285 -16.71 -11.49 22.51
C GLY A 285 -17.54 -10.28 22.11
N SER A 286 -16.90 -9.11 21.98
CA SER A 286 -17.55 -7.86 21.59
C SER A 286 -18.51 -8.13 20.44
N PRO A 287 -19.80 -7.77 20.55
CA PRO A 287 -20.78 -8.11 19.54
C PRO A 287 -20.30 -7.56 18.19
N ARG A 288 -19.96 -8.48 17.28
CA ARG A 288 -19.66 -8.13 15.89
C ARG A 288 -20.84 -7.31 15.42
N VAL A 289 -20.60 -6.06 15.01
CA VAL A 289 -21.65 -5.20 14.44
C VAL A 289 -22.32 -6.02 13.35
N SER A 290 -23.49 -6.55 13.64
CA SER A 290 -24.21 -7.45 12.75
C SER A 290 -24.55 -6.61 11.52
N SER A 291 -23.84 -6.86 10.41
CA SER A 291 -24.30 -6.38 9.12
C SER A 291 -25.59 -7.16 8.85
N SER A 292 -26.72 -6.53 9.13
CA SER A 292 -28.01 -7.02 8.68
C SER A 292 -27.90 -7.29 7.18
N SER A 293 -28.19 -8.55 6.83
CA SER A 293 -28.38 -9.04 5.49
C SER A 293 -29.36 -8.16 4.71
N GLY A 294 -28.92 -7.71 3.54
CA GLY A 294 -29.68 -7.01 2.51
C GLY A 294 -28.84 -6.93 1.25
#